data_AF-A0A0I0W7V2-F1
#
_entry.id   AF-A0A0I0W7V2-F1
#
_cell.length_a   1.000
_cell.length_b   1.000
_cell.length_c   1.000
_cell.angle_alpha   90.00
_cell.angle_beta   90.00
_cell.angle_gamma   90.00
#
_symmetry.space_group_name_H-M   'P 1'
#
loop_
_entity.id
_entity.type
_entity.pdbx_description
1 polymer ?
#
loop_
_entity_poly.entity_id
_entity_poly.type
_entity_poly.pdbx_seq_one_letter_code
_entity_poly.pdbx_strand_id
1 'polypeptide(L)' 'MHGLSFCKLIDKSSPLLINAINNNEQLFMEFDFYRINRFGRWEKYYNIQLRGALLSAINHLFTENNLDTEAITVSY' A
#
# COMPACT_ATOMS: atom_id res chain seq x y z
N MET A 1 16.51 -6.39 7.64
CA MET A 1 15.07 -6.49 7.95
C MET A 1 14.31 -6.13 6.68
N HIS A 2 13.58 -7.08 6.09
CA HIS A 2 12.89 -6.89 4.81
C HIS A 2 11.44 -6.49 5.09
N GLY A 3 11.17 -5.18 5.13
CA GLY A 3 9.81 -4.65 5.18
C GLY A 3 9.07 -4.88 3.85
N LEU A 4 7.74 -4.90 3.89
CA LEU A 4 6.93 -4.91 2.68
C LEU A 4 6.79 -3.47 2.24
N SER A 5 7.01 -3.21 0.95
CA SER A 5 6.80 -1.87 0.38
C SER A 5 5.77 -1.96 -0.73
N PHE A 6 4.88 -0.98 -0.79
CA PHE A 6 3.92 -0.83 -1.86
C PHE A 6 3.84 0.63 -2.30
N CYS A 7 3.33 0.85 -3.51
CA CYS A 7 3.17 2.17 -4.10
C CYS A 7 1.71 2.37 -4.51
N LYS A 8 1.20 3.57 -4.29
CA LYS A 8 -0.13 4.00 -4.72
C LYS A 8 -0.08 5.45 -5.18
N LEU A 9 -1.17 5.92 -5.79
CA LEU A 9 -1.37 7.34 -6.06
C LEU A 9 -1.63 8.10 -4.76
N ILE A 10 -1.29 9.39 -4.72
CA ILE A 10 -1.76 10.26 -3.64
C ILE A 10 -3.29 10.40 -3.76
N ASP A 11 -4.00 10.06 -2.70
CA ASP A 11 -5.47 10.14 -2.67
C ASP A 11 -5.99 10.45 -1.25
N LYS A 12 -7.30 10.24 -1.02
CA LYS A 12 -7.95 10.52 0.26
C LYS A 12 -7.39 9.74 1.44
N SER A 13 -6.70 8.61 1.22
CA SER A 13 -6.09 7.83 2.31
C SER A 13 -4.71 8.35 2.71
N SER A 14 -4.02 9.12 1.86
CA SER A 14 -2.69 9.65 2.15
C SER A 14 -2.62 10.41 3.49
N PRO A 15 -3.52 11.35 3.83
CA PRO A 15 -3.51 11.98 5.14
C PRO A 15 -3.80 11.02 6.30
N LEU A 16 -4.55 9.93 6.06
CA LEU A 16 -4.82 8.91 7.08
C LEU A 16 -3.57 8.06 7.35
N LEU A 17 -2.80 7.73 6.31
CA LEU A 17 -1.52 7.04 6.45
C LEU A 17 -0.48 7.92 7.16
N ILE A 18 -0.46 9.23 6.87
CA ILE A 18 0.36 10.20 7.60
C ILE A 18 -0.02 10.25 9.09
N ASN A 19 -1.32 10.24 9.42
CA ASN A 19 -1.75 10.17 10.82
C ASN A 19 -1.31 8.86 11.48
N ALA A 20 -1.51 7.73 10.79
CA ALA A 20 -1.17 6.41 11.30
C ALA A 20 0.34 6.26 11.59
N ILE A 21 1.22 6.76 10.71
CA ILE A 21 2.68 6.73 10.97
C ILE A 21 3.06 7.66 12.13
N ASN A 22 2.47 8.86 12.22
CA ASN A 22 2.76 9.80 13.31
C ASN A 22 2.33 9.27 14.69
N ASN A 23 1.26 8.47 14.73
CA ASN A 23 0.72 7.89 15.96
C ASN A 23 1.25 6.47 16.24
N ASN A 24 2.12 5.91 15.38
CA ASN A 24 2.56 4.51 15.44
C ASN A 24 1.38 3.52 15.53
N GLU A 25 0.33 3.77 14.75
CA GLU A 25 -0.87 2.94 14.75
C GLU A 25 -0.55 1.54 14.20
N GLN A 26 -1.01 0.51 14.91
CA GLN A 26 -0.97 -0.86 14.42
C GLN A 26 -2.08 -1.09 13.41
N LEU A 27 -1.69 -1.46 12.19
CA LEU A 27 -2.61 -1.59 11.07
C LEU A 27 -2.84 -3.06 10.72
N PHE A 28 -4.08 -3.33 10.31
CA PHE A 28 -4.41 -4.51 9.52
C PHE A 28 -4.40 -4.12 8.05
N MET A 29 -3.59 -4.80 7.25
CA MET A 29 -3.48 -4.54 5.82
C MET A 29 -3.78 -5.81 5.04
N GLU A 30 -4.57 -5.67 3.97
CA GLU A 30 -4.92 -6.76 3.08
C GLU A 30 -4.63 -6.34 1.63
N PHE A 31 -3.85 -7.16 0.93
CA PHE A 31 -3.49 -6.97 -0.46
C PHE A 31 -4.07 -8.10 -1.29
N ASP A 32 -4.95 -7.75 -2.22
CA ASP A 32 -5.60 -8.68 -3.13
C ASP A 32 -5.04 -8.56 -4.53
N PHE A 33 -4.52 -9.67 -5.05
CA PHE A 33 -3.96 -9.73 -6.39
C PHE A 33 -4.95 -10.44 -7.31
N TYR A 34 -5.29 -9.75 -8.40
CA TYR A 34 -6.18 -10.23 -9.43
C TYR A 34 -5.40 -10.53 -10.70
N ARG A 35 -5.86 -11.53 -11.48
CA ARG A 35 -5.36 -11.82 -12.83
C ARG A 35 -6.53 -12.05 -13.77
N ILE A 36 -6.29 -11.93 -15.07
CA ILE A 36 -7.27 -12.31 -16.08
C ILE A 36 -7.25 -13.83 -16.24
N ASN A 37 -8.42 -14.46 -16.10
CA ASN A 37 -8.58 -15.89 -16.28
C ASN A 37 -8.78 -16.27 -17.76
N ARG A 38 -8.86 -17.58 -18.04
CA ARG A 38 -9.06 -18.11 -19.40
C ARG A 38 -10.35 -17.63 -20.09
N PHE A 39 -11.30 -17.09 -19.34
CA PHE A 39 -12.56 -16.54 -19.83
C PHE A 39 -12.55 -15.01 -19.95
N GLY A 40 -11.39 -14.37 -19.80
CA GLY A 40 -11.26 -12.92 -19.89
C GLY A 40 -11.77 -12.15 -18.66
N ARG A 41 -12.00 -12.82 -17.53
CA ARG A 41 -12.54 -12.19 -16.31
C ARG A 41 -11.45 -12.04 -15.25
N TRP A 42 -11.54 -10.97 -14.45
CA TRP A 42 -10.70 -10.83 -13.26
C TRP A 42 -11.04 -11.90 -12.23
N GLU A 43 -10.03 -12.65 -11.78
CA GLU A 43 -10.12 -13.57 -10.65
C GLU A 43 -9.05 -13.22 -9.61
N LYS A 44 -9.43 -13.18 -8.33
CA LYS A 44 -8.48 -13.10 -7.21
C LYS A 44 -7.70 -14.41 -7.18
N TYR A 45 -6.38 -14.33 -7.28
CA TYR A 45 -5.52 -15.53 -7.32
C TYR A 45 -4.49 -15.58 -6.19
N TYR A 46 -4.25 -14.47 -5.50
CA TYR A 46 -3.32 -14.39 -4.38
C TYR A 46 -3.75 -13.30 -3.40
N ASN A 47 -3.43 -13.49 -2.11
CA ASN A 47 -3.80 -12.60 -1.02
C ASN A 47 -2.65 -12.54 -0.02
N ILE A 48 -2.36 -11.33 0.47
CA ILE A 48 -1.41 -11.11 1.57
C ILE A 48 -2.15 -10.35 2.66
N GLN A 49 -2.06 -10.85 3.90
CA GLN A 49 -2.56 -10.15 5.08
C GLN A 49 -1.41 -9.86 6.04
N LEU A 50 -1.27 -8.61 6.43
CA LEU A 50 -0.36 -8.17 7.48
C LEU A 50 -1.19 -7.74 8.70
N ARG A 51 -0.87 -8.31 9.86
CA ARG A 51 -1.57 -8.03 11.12
C ARG A 51 -0.62 -7.35 12.09
N GLY A 52 -1.04 -6.21 12.65
CA GLY A 52 -0.18 -5.44 13.55
C GLY A 52 0.98 -4.75 12.84
N ALA A 53 0.83 -4.48 11.54
CA ALA A 53 1.86 -3.82 10.75
C ALA A 53 2.02 -2.37 11.20
N LEU A 54 3.26 -1.88 11.21
CA LEU A 54 3.59 -0.49 11.49
C LEU A 54 4.14 0.17 10.23
N LEU A 55 3.68 1.38 9.94
CA LEU A 55 4.26 2.19 8.87
C LEU A 55 5.65 2.66 9.31
N SER A 56 6.67 2.40 8.51
CA SER A 56 8.05 2.80 8.80
C SER A 56 8.52 3.98 7.95
N ALA A 57 7.94 4.16 6.75
CA ALA A 57 8.26 5.28 5.87
C ALA A 57 7.11 5.54 4.88
N ILE A 58 6.91 6.81 4.53
CA ILE A 58 6.05 7.28 3.45
C ILE A 58 6.84 8.31 2.64
N ASN A 59 6.97 8.10 1.34
CA ASN A 59 7.74 8.95 0.43
C ASN A 59 6.83 9.41 -0.71
N HIS A 60 6.52 10.71 -0.78
CA HIS A 60 5.78 11.29 -1.89
C HIS A 60 6.69 11.59 -3.08
N LEU A 61 6.24 11.24 -4.27
CA LEU A 61 6.92 11.51 -5.53
C LEU A 61 6.02 12.33 -6.43
N PHE A 62 6.45 13.56 -6.69
CA PHE A 62 5.83 14.50 -7.62
C PHE A 62 6.65 14.54 -8.90
N THR A 63 6.01 14.25 -10.03
CA THR A 63 6.70 14.13 -11.32
C THR A 63 5.91 14.84 -12.41
N GLU A 64 6.60 15.67 -13.20
CA GLU A 64 5.98 16.36 -14.32
C GLU A 64 5.37 15.36 -15.30
N ASN A 65 4.16 15.70 -15.80
CA ASN A 65 3.37 14.89 -16.74
C ASN A 65 2.97 13.50 -16.26
N ASN A 66 3.05 13.23 -14.96
CA ASN A 66 2.60 11.97 -14.35
C ASN A 66 1.71 12.25 -13.14
N LEU A 67 0.98 11.22 -12.71
CA LEU A 67 0.21 11.30 -11.48
C LEU A 67 1.15 11.16 -10.28
N ASP A 68 0.92 11.98 -9.25
CA ASP A 68 1.70 11.95 -8.03
C ASP A 68 1.47 10.64 -7.27
N THR A 69 2.57 10.07 -6.77
CA THR A 69 2.57 8.76 -6.10
C THR A 69 3.14 8.86 -4.69
N GLU A 70 2.85 7.85 -3.88
CA GLU A 70 3.48 7.65 -2.59
C GLU A 70 3.95 6.20 -2.43
N ALA A 71 5.21 6.04 -2.04
CA ALA A 71 5.81 4.77 -1.69
C ALA A 71 5.78 4.58 -0.17
N ILE A 72 5.20 3.48 0.27
CA ILE A 72 4.95 3.19 1.69
C ILE A 72 5.70 1.92 2.06
N THR A 73 6.42 1.95 3.17
CA THR A 73 7.13 0.79 3.71
C THR A 73 6.56 0.44 5.08
N VAL A 74 6.36 -0.86 5.31
CA VAL A 74 5.83 -1.40 6.55
C VAL A 74 6.78 -2.42 7.19
N SER A 75 6.87 -2.38 8.51
CA SER A 75 7.42 -3.45 9.34
C SER A 75 6.28 -4.33 9.86
N TYR A 76 6.54 -5.63 9.91
CA TYR A 76 5.62 -6.68 10.37
C TYR A 76 6.40 -7.82 11.03
#